data_AF-A0A8R7TBI9-F1
#
_entry.id   AF-A0A8R7TBI9-F1
#
_cell.length_a   1.000
_cell.length_b   1.000
_cell.length_c   1.000
_cell.angle_alpha   90.00
_cell.angle_beta   90.00
_cell.angle_gamma   90.00
#
_symmetry.space_group_name_H-M   'P 1'
#
loop_
_entity.id
_entity.type
_entity.pdbx_description
1 polymer ?
#
loop_
_entity_poly.entity_id
_entity_poly.type
_entity_poly.pdbx_seq_one_letter_code
_entity_poly.pdbx_strand_id
1 'polypeptide(L)'
;MVDNMYYTTGTTITWEEMEEVIRFLDGIEDGVRHYHSGTTIGPYVPLAHILNMRNINKKYLQIPRPCVPPQMPANGDMQIIVHDKTNFTGTYSTSADDGCVFINGWKHLLETYHIEIGDRLISVLHHGPRGPFLF
;
A
#
# COMPACT_ATOMS: atom_id res chain seq x y z
N MET A 1 7.32 10.21 -10.70
CA MET A 1 7.37 11.33 -9.74
C MET A 1 6.26 11.13 -8.74
N VAL A 2 6.58 11.13 -7.45
CA VAL A 2 5.60 11.14 -6.37
C VAL A 2 5.29 12.61 -6.08
N ASP A 3 4.05 13.03 -6.32
CA ASP A 3 3.68 14.44 -6.26
C ASP A 3 3.34 14.89 -4.82
N ASN A 4 2.98 13.94 -3.96
CA ASN A 4 2.63 14.15 -2.56
C ASN A 4 2.61 12.82 -1.79
N MET A 5 2.62 12.88 -0.46
CA MET A 5 2.40 11.74 0.42
C MET A 5 1.16 11.99 1.27
N TYR A 6 0.32 10.97 1.43
CA TYR A 6 -0.86 11.00 2.27
C TYR A 6 -0.54 10.46 3.66
N TYR A 7 -1.00 11.16 4.69
CA TYR A 7 -0.81 10.76 6.09
C TYR A 7 -2.18 10.46 6.71
N THR A 8 -2.32 9.29 7.32
CA THR A 8 -3.49 9.05 8.17
C THR A 8 -3.43 9.90 9.43
N THR A 9 -4.59 10.21 10.02
CA THR A 9 -4.69 11.06 11.21
C THR A 9 -3.78 10.56 12.34
N GLY A 10 -2.94 11.45 12.87
CA GLY A 10 -2.00 11.15 13.95
C GLY A 10 -0.68 10.51 13.48
N THR A 11 -0.54 10.22 12.19
CA THR A 11 0.73 9.74 11.63
C THR A 11 1.71 10.89 11.47
N THR A 12 2.92 10.67 11.96
CA THR A 12 4.08 11.52 11.72
C THR A 12 5.25 10.64 11.30
N ILE A 13 6.08 11.19 10.41
CA ILE A 13 7.34 10.59 9.96
C ILE A 13 8.45 11.51 10.41
N THR A 14 9.45 10.96 11.09
CA THR A 14 10.63 11.75 11.50
C THR A 14 11.53 12.01 10.30
N TRP A 15 12.50 12.91 10.47
CA TRP A 15 13.45 13.18 9.39
C TRP A 15 14.29 11.94 9.02
N GLU A 16 14.68 11.16 10.03
CA GLU A 16 15.43 9.92 9.85
C GLU A 16 14.61 8.87 9.10
N GLU A 17 13.32 8.76 9.39
CA GLU A 17 12.40 7.85 8.70
C GLU A 17 12.15 8.27 7.25
N MET A 18 12.22 9.59 6.96
CA MET A 18 12.04 10.11 5.60
C MET A 18 13.11 9.62 4.62
N GLU A 19 14.35 9.38 5.09
CA GLU A 19 15.40 8.79 4.24
C GLU A 19 15.02 7.39 3.77
N GLU A 20 14.42 6.58 4.64
CA GLU A 20 13.93 5.24 4.29
C GLU A 20 12.71 5.31 3.36
N VAL A 21 11.82 6.30 3.56
CA VAL A 21 10.72 6.56 2.62
C VAL A 21 11.27 6.86 1.22
N ILE A 22 12.25 7.76 1.11
CA ILE A 22 12.84 8.13 -0.18
C ILE A 22 13.45 6.90 -0.86
N ARG A 23 14.23 6.09 -0.12
CA ARG A 23 14.81 4.85 -0.67
C ARG A 23 13.75 3.86 -1.13
N PHE A 24 12.67 3.71 -0.36
CA PHE A 24 11.54 2.88 -0.75
C PHE A 24 10.91 3.37 -2.06
N LEU A 25 10.64 4.69 -2.18
CA LEU A 25 10.02 5.27 -3.36
C LEU A 25 10.91 5.17 -4.60
N ASP A 26 12.23 5.37 -4.45
CA ASP A 26 13.19 5.17 -5.53
C ASP A 26 13.21 3.71 -6.01
N GLY A 27 13.03 2.75 -5.09
CA GLY A 27 12.97 1.33 -5.40
C GLY A 27 11.69 0.84 -6.09
N ILE A 28 10.61 1.64 -6.09
CA ILE A 28 9.33 1.23 -6.71
C ILE A 28 9.49 0.98 -8.20
N GLU A 29 10.29 1.77 -8.91
CA GLU A 29 10.49 1.57 -10.36
C GLU A 29 11.12 0.21 -10.66
N ASP A 30 12.08 -0.21 -9.84
CA ASP A 30 12.71 -1.53 -9.96
C ASP A 30 11.72 -2.64 -9.58
N GLY A 31 10.88 -2.42 -8.56
CA GLY A 31 9.78 -3.32 -8.22
C GLY A 31 8.79 -3.50 -9.38
N VAL A 32 8.34 -2.40 -9.98
CA VAL A 32 7.43 -2.39 -11.13
C VAL A 32 8.02 -3.16 -12.32
N ARG A 33 9.33 -2.98 -12.58
CA ARG A 33 10.04 -3.73 -13.64
C ARG A 33 10.16 -5.22 -13.30
N HIS A 34 10.59 -5.55 -12.08
CA HIS A 34 10.80 -6.92 -11.62
C HIS A 34 9.51 -7.74 -11.65
N TYR A 35 8.41 -7.16 -11.17
CA TYR A 35 7.10 -7.81 -11.15
C TYR A 35 6.32 -7.66 -12.45
N HIS A 36 6.90 -6.99 -13.46
CA HIS A 36 6.28 -6.70 -14.74
C HIS A 36 4.88 -6.10 -14.60
N SER A 37 4.64 -5.28 -13.58
CA SER A 37 3.30 -4.72 -13.30
C SER A 37 2.87 -3.71 -14.37
N GLY A 38 3.84 -3.16 -15.10
CA GLY A 38 3.68 -2.17 -16.17
C GLY A 38 3.53 -0.75 -15.62
N THR A 39 3.34 0.24 -16.50
CA THR A 39 3.23 1.64 -16.08
C THR A 39 1.81 1.97 -15.60
N THR A 40 1.69 2.66 -14.47
CA THR A 40 0.41 3.21 -14.01
C THR A 40 -0.02 4.41 -14.85
N ILE A 41 -1.33 4.54 -15.02
CA ILE A 41 -1.97 5.75 -15.55
C ILE A 41 -2.55 6.52 -14.36
N GLY A 42 -1.78 7.48 -13.81
CA GLY A 42 -2.21 8.33 -12.70
C GLY A 42 -1.09 8.66 -11.70
N PRO A 43 -1.34 9.58 -10.75
CA PRO A 43 -0.36 9.97 -9.74
C PRO A 43 -0.09 8.83 -8.74
N TYR A 44 1.17 8.67 -8.34
CA TYR A 44 1.54 7.84 -7.20
C TYR A 44 1.43 8.66 -5.92
N VAL A 45 0.60 8.19 -5.00
CA VAL A 45 0.44 8.80 -3.69
C VAL A 45 0.78 7.76 -2.63
N PRO A 46 1.99 7.82 -2.04
CA PRO A 46 2.35 6.99 -0.91
C PRO A 46 1.45 7.27 0.28
N LEU A 47 1.13 6.22 1.00
CA LEU A 47 0.38 6.24 2.24
C LEU A 47 1.33 6.01 3.40
N ALA A 48 1.55 7.04 4.19
CA ALA A 48 2.16 6.96 5.50
C ALA A 48 1.09 6.67 6.54
N HIS A 49 1.25 5.60 7.31
CA HIS A 49 0.33 5.30 8.39
C HIS A 49 0.97 4.61 9.59
N ILE A 50 0.52 5.00 10.77
CA ILE A 50 0.70 4.23 12.01
C ILE A 50 -0.42 3.19 12.10
N LEU A 51 -0.03 1.93 12.24
CA LEU A 51 -0.94 0.81 12.36
C LEU A 51 -1.66 0.82 13.72
N ASN A 52 -2.98 0.68 13.67
CA ASN A 52 -3.84 0.70 14.85
C ASN A 52 -4.60 -0.61 15.04
N MET A 53 -5.39 -0.70 16.11
CA MET A 53 -6.19 -1.90 16.41
C MET A 53 -7.09 -2.36 15.25
N ARG A 54 -7.57 -1.47 14.38
CA ARG A 54 -8.37 -1.89 13.21
C ARG A 54 -7.51 -2.66 12.22
N ASN A 55 -6.30 -2.17 11.93
CA ASN A 55 -5.37 -2.85 11.03
C ASN A 55 -5.00 -4.23 11.54
N ILE A 56 -4.73 -4.35 12.84
CA ILE A 56 -4.24 -5.59 13.46
C ILE A 56 -5.38 -6.57 13.78
N ASN A 57 -6.44 -6.12 14.46
CA ASN A 57 -7.50 -7.01 14.95
C ASN A 57 -8.55 -7.31 13.89
N LYS A 58 -8.92 -6.33 13.05
CA LYS A 58 -9.84 -6.58 11.93
C LYS A 58 -9.14 -7.13 10.69
N LYS A 59 -7.80 -7.16 10.69
CA LYS A 59 -6.95 -7.82 9.70
C LYS A 59 -7.17 -7.33 8.27
N TYR A 60 -7.43 -6.05 8.10
CA TYR A 60 -7.44 -5.38 6.81
C TYR A 60 -6.66 -4.07 6.87
N LEU A 61 -5.99 -3.74 5.76
CA LEU A 61 -5.43 -2.42 5.55
C LEU A 61 -6.44 -1.57 4.79
N GLN A 62 -6.68 -0.34 5.25
CA GLN A 62 -7.56 0.62 4.58
C GLN A 62 -6.70 1.65 3.84
N ILE A 63 -6.82 1.67 2.52
CA ILE A 63 -6.19 2.65 1.64
C ILE A 63 -7.17 3.80 1.41
N PRO A 64 -6.84 5.04 1.81
CA PRO A 64 -7.70 6.21 1.61
C PRO A 64 -7.92 6.50 0.12
N ARG A 65 -9.11 6.99 -0.24
CA ARG A 65 -9.48 7.31 -1.64
C ARG A 65 -8.43 8.13 -2.42
N PRO A 66 -7.73 9.14 -1.83
CA PRO A 66 -6.68 9.88 -2.53
C PRO A 66 -5.48 9.03 -2.97
N CYS A 67 -5.26 7.88 -2.32
CA CYS A 67 -4.20 6.92 -2.65
C CYS A 67 -4.65 5.84 -3.64
N VAL A 68 -5.92 5.86 -4.07
CA VAL A 68 -6.50 4.80 -4.93
C VAL A 68 -6.48 5.24 -6.39
N PRO A 69 -5.81 4.50 -7.29
CA PRO A 69 -5.83 4.79 -8.73
C PRO A 69 -7.28 4.84 -9.27
N PRO A 70 -7.67 5.87 -10.03
CA PRO A 70 -9.06 6.06 -10.47
C PRO A 70 -9.61 4.94 -11.35
N GLN A 71 -8.73 4.22 -12.05
CA GLN A 71 -9.06 3.18 -13.04
C GLN A 71 -9.27 1.80 -12.38
N MET A 72 -9.01 1.69 -11.08
CA MET A 72 -9.01 0.41 -10.38
C MET A 72 -10.45 -0.12 -10.23
N PRO A 73 -10.73 -1.39 -10.57
CA PRO A 73 -12.05 -1.99 -10.40
C PRO A 73 -12.51 -1.96 -8.94
N ALA A 74 -13.83 -2.05 -8.70
CA ALA A 74 -14.39 -1.99 -7.35
C ALA A 74 -13.91 -3.14 -6.43
N ASN A 75 -13.58 -4.29 -6.99
CA ASN A 75 -13.01 -5.43 -6.26
C ASN A 75 -12.16 -6.27 -7.21
N GLY A 76 -11.32 -7.12 -6.63
CA GLY A 76 -10.49 -8.04 -7.40
C GLY A 76 -9.36 -8.65 -6.58
N ASP A 77 -8.50 -9.38 -7.28
CA ASP A 77 -7.27 -9.93 -6.72
C ASP A 77 -6.19 -8.85 -6.68
N MET A 78 -5.24 -9.00 -5.74
CA MET A 78 -4.12 -8.09 -5.56
C MET A 78 -2.84 -8.84 -5.21
N GLN A 79 -1.71 -8.33 -5.68
CA GLN A 79 -0.40 -8.72 -5.18
C GLN A 79 0.10 -7.72 -4.13
N ILE A 80 0.57 -8.22 -3.00
CA ILE A 80 1.16 -7.42 -1.93
C ILE A 80 2.65 -7.73 -1.90
N ILE A 81 3.47 -6.71 -2.08
CA ILE A 81 4.90 -6.78 -2.29
C ILE A 81 5.56 -6.02 -1.13
N VAL A 82 6.13 -6.74 -0.16
CA VAL A 82 6.74 -6.10 1.02
C VAL A 82 8.23 -5.80 0.79
N HIS A 83 8.89 -6.65 0.00
CA HIS A 83 10.30 -6.54 -0.38
C HIS A 83 10.58 -7.41 -1.61
N ASP A 84 11.81 -7.34 -2.12
CA ASP A 84 12.37 -8.12 -3.25
C ASP A 84 12.23 -9.65 -3.14
N LYS A 85 11.78 -10.18 -2.00
CA LYS A 85 11.81 -11.62 -1.68
C LYS A 85 10.47 -12.25 -1.31
N THR A 86 9.46 -11.47 -0.93
CA THR A 86 8.20 -12.04 -0.42
C THR A 86 6.99 -11.32 -0.97
N ASN A 87 6.18 -12.10 -1.71
CA ASN A 87 4.94 -11.66 -2.30
C ASN A 87 3.78 -12.45 -1.71
N PHE A 88 2.70 -11.74 -1.41
CA PHE A 88 1.45 -12.34 -0.99
C PHE A 88 0.39 -12.06 -2.04
N THR A 89 -0.52 -13.02 -2.23
CA THR A 89 -1.76 -12.78 -2.96
C THR A 89 -2.87 -12.49 -1.98
N GLY A 90 -3.64 -11.46 -2.25
CA GLY A 90 -4.82 -11.08 -1.50
C GLY A 90 -5.96 -10.72 -2.43
N THR A 91 -7.04 -10.23 -1.83
CA THR A 91 -8.13 -9.59 -2.58
C THR A 91 -8.37 -8.20 -2.02
N TYR A 92 -9.14 -7.39 -2.71
CA TYR A 92 -9.53 -6.09 -2.19
C TYR A 92 -10.97 -5.76 -2.54
N SER A 93 -11.53 -4.83 -1.78
CA SER A 93 -12.86 -4.26 -2.02
C SER A 93 -12.84 -2.76 -1.82
N THR A 94 -13.54 -2.04 -2.69
CA THR A 94 -13.72 -0.60 -2.62
C THR A 94 -15.05 -0.31 -1.94
N SER A 95 -15.00 0.52 -0.91
CA SER A 95 -16.17 1.08 -0.24
C SER A 95 -16.98 1.94 -1.20
N ALA A 96 -18.30 1.70 -1.25
CA ALA A 96 -19.20 2.55 -2.02
C ALA A 96 -19.42 3.93 -1.37
N ASP A 97 -19.21 4.04 -0.06
CA ASP A 97 -19.54 5.23 0.72
C ASP A 97 -18.46 6.31 0.63
N ASP A 98 -17.20 5.92 0.81
CA ASP A 98 -16.05 6.82 0.89
C ASP A 98 -14.96 6.54 -0.16
N GLY A 99 -15.12 5.48 -0.96
CA GLY A 99 -14.16 5.07 -1.99
C GLY A 99 -12.83 4.56 -1.42
N CYS A 100 -12.75 4.28 -0.12
CA CYS A 100 -11.57 3.62 0.45
C CYS A 100 -11.46 2.19 -0.06
N VAL A 101 -10.24 1.71 -0.24
CA VAL A 101 -9.96 0.33 -0.60
C VAL A 101 -9.54 -0.46 0.64
N PHE A 102 -10.15 -1.61 0.85
CA PHE A 102 -9.81 -2.55 1.92
C PHE A 102 -9.04 -3.73 1.36
N ILE A 103 -7.84 -3.98 1.91
CA ILE A 103 -6.97 -5.08 1.50
C ILE A 103 -7.25 -6.30 2.38
N ASN A 104 -7.75 -7.35 1.75
CA ASN A 104 -8.00 -8.66 2.34
C ASN A 104 -6.78 -9.56 2.09
N GLY A 105 -6.30 -10.29 3.10
CA GLY A 105 -5.04 -11.05 3.02
C GLY A 105 -3.89 -10.45 3.81
N TRP A 106 -4.10 -9.26 4.38
CA TRP A 106 -3.21 -8.56 5.32
C TRP A 106 -2.77 -9.43 6.52
N LYS A 107 -3.61 -10.37 6.96
CA LYS A 107 -3.31 -11.30 8.07
C LYS A 107 -1.96 -12.02 7.91
N HIS A 108 -1.66 -12.55 6.73
CA HIS A 108 -0.42 -13.33 6.53
C HIS A 108 0.82 -12.45 6.63
N LEU A 109 0.72 -11.22 6.15
CA LEU A 109 1.77 -10.23 6.27
C LEU A 109 2.01 -9.87 7.74
N LEU A 110 0.95 -9.62 8.51
CA LEU A 110 1.04 -9.37 9.96
C LEU A 110 1.77 -10.50 10.71
N GLU A 111 1.41 -11.75 10.41
CA GLU A 111 1.97 -12.92 11.07
C GLU A 111 3.43 -13.18 10.66
N THR A 112 3.77 -12.93 9.39
CA THR A 112 5.13 -13.16 8.85
C THR A 112 6.14 -12.15 9.38
N TYR A 113 5.74 -10.88 9.47
CA TYR A 113 6.64 -9.79 9.84
C TYR A 113 6.47 -9.32 11.28
N HIS A 114 5.64 -10.02 12.08
CA HIS A 114 5.37 -9.68 13.48
C HIS A 114 4.97 -8.22 13.68
N ILE A 115 4.12 -7.72 12.79
CA ILE A 115 3.69 -6.32 12.79
C ILE A 115 2.74 -6.06 13.96
N GLU A 116 3.02 -5.00 14.72
CA GLU A 116 2.31 -4.63 15.93
C GLU A 116 1.56 -3.29 15.80
N ILE A 117 0.76 -2.97 16.82
CA ILE A 117 0.11 -1.66 16.93
C ILE A 117 1.19 -0.62 17.21
N GLY A 118 1.18 0.48 16.48
CA GLY A 118 2.17 1.55 16.60
C GLY A 118 3.26 1.48 15.52
N ASP A 119 3.41 0.35 14.85
CA ASP A 119 4.32 0.23 13.72
C ASP A 119 3.93 1.18 12.59
N ARG A 120 4.96 1.68 11.90
CA ARG A 120 4.80 2.55 10.74
C ARG A 120 4.90 1.74 9.47
N LEU A 121 3.97 1.96 8.56
CA LEU A 121 3.98 1.38 7.23
C LEU A 121 3.86 2.49 6.20
N ILE A 122 4.75 2.41 5.22
CA ILE A 122 4.67 3.15 3.97
C ILE A 122 4.20 2.17 2.92
N SER A 123 3.21 2.55 2.14
CA SER A 123 2.73 1.72 1.05
C SER A 123 2.31 2.56 -0.15
N VAL A 124 2.45 2.01 -1.34
CA VAL A 124 2.02 2.62 -2.59
C VAL A 124 1.11 1.65 -3.34
N LEU A 125 -0.12 2.09 -3.59
CA LEU A 125 -1.06 1.33 -4.40
C LEU A 125 -0.84 1.65 -5.89
N HIS A 126 -0.33 0.66 -6.59
CA HIS A 126 -0.05 0.69 -8.02
C HIS A 126 -1.15 -0.05 -8.79
N HIS A 127 -1.62 0.51 -9.90
CA HIS A 127 -2.49 -0.21 -10.83
C HIS A 127 -1.90 -0.15 -12.23
N GLY A 128 -1.51 -1.31 -12.76
CA GLY A 128 -0.93 -1.46 -14.09
C GLY A 128 -1.69 -2.50 -14.92
N PRO A 129 -1.26 -2.78 -16.17
CA PRO A 129 -1.93 -3.72 -17.08
C PRO A 129 -2.14 -5.13 -16.53
N ARG A 130 -1.35 -5.56 -15.53
CA ARG A 130 -1.46 -6.88 -14.90
C ARG A 130 -2.33 -6.89 -13.63
N GLY A 131 -2.94 -5.77 -13.28
CA GLY A 131 -3.78 -5.63 -12.11
C GLY A 131 -3.18 -4.70 -11.05
N PRO A 132 -3.77 -4.69 -9.83
CA PRO A 132 -3.30 -3.88 -8.74
C PRO A 132 -2.20 -4.57 -7.91
N PHE A 133 -1.25 -3.76 -7.47
CA PHE A 133 -0.11 -4.13 -6.65
C PHE A 133 -0.03 -3.17 -5.48
N LEU A 134 0.13 -3.69 -4.27
CA LEU A 134 0.45 -2.91 -3.09
C LEU A 134 1.94 -3.11 -2.81
N PHE A 135 2.73 -2.09 -3.09
CA PHE A 135 4.13 -1.99 -2.65
C PHE A 135 4.19 -1.41 -1.24
#